data_AF-A0A9E2ARU3-F1
#
_entry.id   AF-A0A9E2ARU3-F1
#
_cell.length_a   1.000
_cell.length_b   1.000
_cell.length_c   1.000
_cell.angle_alpha   90.00
_cell.angle_beta   90.00
_cell.angle_gamma   90.00
#
_symmetry.space_group_name_H-M   'P 1'
#
loop_
_entity.id
_entity.type
_entity.pdbx_description
1 polymer ?
#
loop_
_entity_poly.entity_id
_entity_poly.type
_entity_poly.pdbx_seq_one_letter_code
_entity_poly.pdbx_strand_id
1 'polypeptide(L)' 'MNFEYSEKSIALQEKLKLFIAKNIHPVQKEVEAFHYDPLNAWKKWPGLEALKDKAKKEGLWNLFLPKGYGALSPGLT' A
#
# COMPACT_ATOMS: atom_id res chain seq x y z
N MET A 1 17.26 -21.77 15.27
CA MET A 1 16.78 -20.88 14.19
C MET A 1 16.29 -19.61 14.84
N ASN A 2 16.69 -18.43 14.34
CA ASN A 2 16.14 -17.16 14.80
C ASN A 2 14.95 -16.79 13.89
N PHE A 3 13.77 -16.62 14.48
CA PHE A 3 12.52 -16.31 13.77
C PHE A 3 12.10 -14.85 13.93
N GLU A 4 12.87 -14.07 14.70
CA GLU A 4 12.57 -12.66 14.94
C GLU A 4 12.78 -11.83 13.67
N TYR A 5 11.88 -10.88 13.46
CA TYR A 5 12.01 -9.91 12.37
C TYR A 5 13.09 -8.88 12.69
N SER A 6 13.74 -8.36 11.65
CA SER A 6 14.65 -7.21 11.82
C SER A 6 13.88 -5.96 12.25
N GLU A 7 14.55 -5.06 12.96
CA GLU A 7 13.98 -3.76 13.37
C GLU A 7 13.40 -2.98 12.17
N LYS A 8 14.10 -3.02 11.02
CA LYS A 8 13.63 -2.42 9.76
C LYS A 8 12.29 -3.02 9.30
N SER A 9 12.12 -4.34 9.42
CA SER A 9 10.89 -5.03 9.06
C SER A 9 9.74 -4.65 10.01
N ILE A 10 10.01 -4.63 11.31
CA ILE A 10 9.01 -4.26 12.33
C ILE A 10 8.51 -2.83 12.10
N ALA A 11 9.44 -1.87 11.95
CA ALA A 11 9.10 -0.46 11.69
C ALA A 11 8.27 -0.28 10.40
N LEU A 12 8.59 -1.04 9.34
CA LEU A 12 7.83 -1.00 8.09
C LEU A 12 6.41 -1.57 8.25
N GLN A 13 6.26 -2.67 8.99
CA GLN A 13 4.96 -3.27 9.27
C GLN A 13 4.06 -2.31 10.05
N GLU A 14 4.60 -1.62 11.07
CA GLU A 14 3.85 -0.61 11.83
C GLU A 14 3.40 0.55 10.94
N LYS A 15 4.31 1.08 10.11
CA LYS A 15 3.99 2.16 9.16
C LYS A 15 2.89 1.74 8.18
N LEU A 16 2.98 0.52 7.64
CA LEU A 16 1.98 -0.02 6.72
C LEU A 16 0.61 -0.18 7.39
N LYS A 17 0.56 -0.74 8.61
CA LYS A 17 -0.69 -0.89 9.37
C LYS A 17 -1.36 0.45 9.63
N LEU A 18 -0.60 1.46 10.04
CA LEU A 18 -1.11 2.82 10.25
C LEU A 18 -1.64 3.45 8.95
N PHE A 19 -0.91 3.29 7.85
CA PHE A 19 -1.36 3.79 6.55
C PHE A 19 -2.69 3.15 6.11
N ILE A 20 -2.80 1.83 6.24
CA ILE A 20 -4.02 1.09 5.91
C ILE A 20 -5.20 1.56 6.76
N ALA A 21 -5.03 1.62 8.08
CA ALA A 21 -6.08 2.04 9.00
C ALA A 21 -6.56 3.47 8.72
N LYS A 22 -5.63 4.39 8.40
CA LYS A 22 -5.93 5.81 8.17
C LYS A 22 -6.48 6.12 6.79
N ASN A 23 -6.00 5.44 5.74
CA ASN A 23 -6.28 5.83 4.36
C ASN A 23 -7.09 4.79 3.56
N ILE A 24 -6.99 3.50 3.88
CA ILE A 24 -7.62 2.42 3.09
C ILE A 24 -8.94 1.97 3.70
N HIS A 25 -8.96 1.65 5.00
CA HIS A 25 -10.19 1.21 5.67
C HIS A 25 -11.36 2.20 5.54
N PRO A 26 -11.17 3.53 5.66
CA PRO A 26 -12.28 4.47 5.59
C PRO A 26 -12.98 4.50 4.22
N VAL A 27 -12.22 4.26 3.14
CA VAL A 27 -12.75 4.33 1.77
C VAL A 27 -13.26 2.99 1.26
N GLN A 28 -13.04 1.90 1.99
CA GLN A 28 -13.38 0.54 1.53
C GLN A 28 -14.86 0.43 1.12
N LYS A 29 -15.78 0.94 1.94
CA LYS A 29 -17.23 0.92 1.63
C LYS A 29 -17.58 1.74 0.38
N GLU A 30 -16.89 2.86 0.17
CA GLU A 30 -17.10 3.69 -1.03
C GLU A 30 -16.62 2.96 -2.28
N VAL A 31 -15.46 2.31 -2.21
CA VAL A 31 -14.90 1.51 -3.31
C VAL A 31 -15.83 0.33 -3.63
N GLU A 32 -16.32 -0.38 -2.61
CA GLU A 32 -17.26 -1.49 -2.79
C GLU A 32 -18.56 -1.01 -3.44
N ALA A 33 -19.15 0.07 -2.95
CA ALA A 33 -20.35 0.67 -3.53
C ALA A 33 -20.14 1.12 -4.98
N PHE A 34 -18.98 1.69 -5.32
CA PHE A 34 -18.65 2.09 -6.68
C PHE A 34 -18.66 0.90 -7.65
N HIS A 35 -18.08 -0.23 -7.27
CA HIS A 35 -18.01 -1.42 -8.13
C HIS A 35 -19.29 -2.29 -8.10
N TYR A 36 -20.22 -2.01 -7.19
CA TYR A 36 -21.53 -2.68 -7.18
C TYR A 36 -22.38 -2.30 -8.40
N ASP A 37 -22.15 -1.12 -8.97
CA ASP A 37 -22.72 -0.73 -10.27
C ASP A 37 -22.02 -1.49 -11.41
N PRO A 38 -22.74 -2.31 -12.20
CA PRO A 38 -22.17 -3.04 -13.34
C PRO A 38 -21.46 -2.15 -14.36
N LEU A 39 -21.88 -0.88 -14.49
CA LEU A 39 -21.24 0.09 -15.39
C LEU A 39 -19.83 0.48 -14.92
N ASN A 40 -19.51 0.25 -13.65
CA ASN A 40 -18.25 0.61 -13.02
C ASN A 40 -17.38 -0.60 -12.64
N ALA A 41 -17.87 -1.83 -12.84
CA ALA A 41 -17.15 -3.07 -12.52
C ALA A 41 -15.73 -3.15 -13.12
N TRP A 42 -15.53 -2.56 -14.30
CA TRP A 42 -14.24 -2.51 -15.00
C TRP A 42 -13.53 -1.16 -14.89
N LYS A 43 -14.15 -0.19 -14.23
CA LYS A 43 -13.59 1.15 -14.07
C LYS A 43 -12.76 1.21 -12.81
N LYS A 44 -11.71 2.00 -12.90
CA LYS A 44 -10.93 2.37 -11.74
C LYS A 44 -11.72 3.33 -10.85
N TRP A 45 -11.81 3.03 -9.55
CA TRP A 45 -12.36 3.98 -8.59
C TRP A 45 -11.55 5.30 -8.60
N PRO A 46 -12.19 6.48 -8.76
CA PRO A 46 -11.50 7.75 -8.95
C PRO A 46 -10.49 8.12 -7.86
N GLY A 47 -10.74 7.73 -6.60
CA GLY A 47 -9.84 8.04 -5.47
C GLY A 47 -8.52 7.25 -5.44
N LEU A 48 -8.37 6.23 -6.28
CA LEU A 48 -7.22 5.33 -6.21
C LEU A 48 -5.87 6.00 -6.58
N GLU A 49 -5.82 6.96 -7.51
CA GLU A 49 -4.54 7.66 -7.78
C GLU A 49 -4.08 8.52 -6.60
N ALA A 50 -4.99 9.22 -5.94
CA ALA A 50 -4.66 10.01 -4.75
C ALA A 50 -4.09 9.14 -3.61
N LEU A 51 -4.63 7.92 -3.43
CA LEU A 51 -4.09 6.96 -2.46
C LEU A 51 -2.69 6.47 -2.84
N LYS A 52 -2.45 6.18 -4.13
CA LYS A 52 -1.13 5.77 -4.61
C LYS A 52 -0.10 6.87 -4.38
N ASP A 53 -0.45 8.13 -4.63
CA ASP A 53 0.44 9.26 -4.39
C ASP A 53 0.75 9.47 -2.91
N LYS A 54 -0.24 9.25 -2.01
CA LYS A 54 0.01 9.23 -0.56
C LYS A 54 0.96 8.11 -0.17
N ALA A 55 0.76 6.89 -0.67
CA ALA A 55 1.63 5.75 -0.39
C ALA A 55 3.08 6.01 -0.84
N LYS A 56 3.27 6.59 -2.04
CA LYS A 56 4.59 7.02 -2.54
C LYS A 56 5.24 8.05 -1.62
N LYS A 57 4.52 9.08 -1.21
CA LYS A 57 5.02 10.13 -0.29
C LYS A 57 5.43 9.55 1.06
N GLU A 58 4.72 8.54 1.53
CA GLU A 58 5.06 7.82 2.77
C GLU A 58 6.13 6.74 2.56
N GLY A 59 6.71 6.59 1.37
CA GLY A 59 7.73 5.56 1.10
C GLY A 59 7.21 4.13 1.20
N LEU A 60 5.89 3.93 1.12
CA LEU A 60 5.23 2.63 1.09
C LEU A 60 5.00 2.19 -0.36
N TRP A 61 6.03 2.34 -1.20
CA TRP A 61 5.97 2.07 -2.63
C TRP A 61 7.02 1.05 -3.04
N ASN A 62 6.65 0.16 -3.97
CA ASN A 62 7.54 -0.90 -4.47
C ASN A 62 8.18 -1.78 -3.38
N LEU A 63 7.49 -1.99 -2.25
CA LEU A 63 8.01 -2.79 -1.14
C LEU A 63 8.32 -4.26 -1.51
N PHE A 64 7.77 -4.75 -2.62
CA PHE A 64 8.01 -6.09 -3.15
C PHE A 64 9.27 -6.21 -4.03
N LEU A 65 9.88 -5.08 -4.44
CA LEU A 65 11.07 -5.11 -5.29
C LEU A 65 12.34 -5.39 -4.48
N PRO A 66 13.16 -6.37 -4.89
CA PRO A 66 14.46 -6.64 -4.28
C PRO A 66 15.45 -5.47 -4.38
N LYS A 67 16.47 -5.39 -3.51
CA LYS A 67 17.52 -4.35 -3.58
C LYS A 67 18.19 -4.23 -4.95
N GLY A 68 18.27 -5.33 -5.71
CA GLY A 68 18.89 -5.36 -7.03
C GLY A 68 18.28 -4.38 -8.05
N TYR A 69 17.08 -3.84 -7.77
CA TYR A 69 16.40 -2.86 -8.62
C TYR A 69 16.84 -1.40 -8.35
N GLY A 70 17.87 -1.18 -7.54
CA GLY A 70 18.46 0.13 -7.30
C GLY A 70 17.44 1.13 -6.75
N ALA A 71 17.36 2.32 -7.34
CA ALA A 71 16.50 3.43 -6.89
C ALA A 71 14.99 3.11 -6.92
N LEU A 72 14.56 2.05 -7.61
CA LEU A 72 13.16 1.64 -7.68
C LEU A 72 12.74 0.77 -6.49
N SER A 73 13.71 0.21 -5.76
CA SER A 73 13.46 -0.61 -4.57
C SER A 73 13.73 0.20 -3.28
N PRO A 74 12.87 0.06 -2.26
CA PRO A 74 13.13 0.56 -0.91
C PRO A 74 14.21 -0.25 -0.16
N GLY A 75 14.86 -1.18 -0.85
CA GLY A 75 15.98 -1.96 -0.35
C GLY A 75 15.58 -2.97 0.70
N LEU A 76 14.46 -3.67 0.49
CA LEU A 76 14.05 -4.85 1.26
C LEU A 76 14.57 -6.08 0.48
N THR A 77 15.23 -7.01 1.16
CA THR A 77 16.12 -8.07 0.63
C THR A 77 17.50 -7.57 0.26
#